data_AF-A0A1S2R9A5-F1
#
_entry.id   AF-A0A1S2R9A5-F1
#
_cell.length_a   1.000
_cell.length_b   1.000
_cell.length_c   1.000
_cell.angle_alpha   90.00
_cell.angle_beta   90.00
_cell.angle_gamma   90.00
#
_symmetry.space_group_name_H-M   'P 1'
#
loop_
_entity.id
_entity.type
_entity.pdbx_description
1 polymer ?
#
loop_
_entity_poly.entity_id
_entity_poly.type
_entity_poly.pdbx_seq_one_letter_code
_entity_poly.pdbx_strand_id
1 'polypeptide(L)' 'MKTYRYMLKESLDAAELAEDLKVQIAVNRFCDVKISHDEHRNEIVVHLPEADGTIEDVVEIFMADYKTGELIE' A
#
# COMPACT_ATOMS: atom_id res chain seq x y z
N MET A 1 0.09 4.50 -14.53
CA MET A 1 -0.09 4.26 -13.08
C MET A 1 0.29 2.82 -12.82
N LYS A 2 1.19 2.58 -11.87
CA LYS A 2 1.65 1.26 -11.47
C LYS A 2 0.81 0.74 -10.31
N THR A 3 0.48 -0.54 -10.31
CA THR A 3 -0.37 -1.14 -9.29
C THR A 3 0.45 -2.10 -8.45
N TYR A 4 0.34 -1.92 -7.13
CA TYR A 4 0.97 -2.77 -6.13
C TYR A 4 -0.12 -3.46 -5.34
N ARG A 5 0.00 -4.78 -5.19
CA ARG A 5 -0.88 -5.58 -4.37
C ARG A 5 -0.07 -6.25 -3.28
N TYR A 6 -0.48 -6.05 -2.04
CA TYR A 6 0.17 -6.60 -0.87
C TYR A 6 -0.78 -7.56 -0.17
N MET A 7 -0.40 -8.83 -0.08
CA MET A 7 -1.06 -9.81 0.78
C MET A 7 -0.56 -9.59 2.20
N LEU A 8 -1.47 -9.41 3.15
CA LEU A 8 -1.10 -9.11 4.53
C LEU A 8 -0.87 -10.37 5.36
N LYS A 9 -0.23 -10.21 6.51
CA LYS A 9 -0.21 -11.24 7.57
C LYS A 9 -1.63 -11.45 8.10
N GLU A 10 -2.02 -12.70 8.35
CA GLU A 10 -3.38 -13.05 8.83
C GLU A 10 -3.79 -12.37 10.14
N SER A 11 -2.81 -11.92 10.93
CA SER A 11 -3.04 -11.20 12.19
C SER A 11 -3.35 -9.71 12.03
N LEU A 12 -3.34 -9.20 10.79
CA LEU A 12 -3.53 -7.78 10.48
C LEU A 12 -4.86 -7.59 9.75
N ASP A 13 -5.50 -6.47 10.02
CA ASP A 13 -6.72 -6.04 9.35
C ASP A 13 -6.37 -5.13 8.15
N ALA A 14 -6.83 -5.51 6.97
CA ALA A 14 -6.52 -4.76 5.75
C ALA A 14 -7.16 -3.38 5.71
N ALA A 15 -8.31 -3.17 6.36
CA ALA A 15 -8.96 -1.88 6.38
C ALA A 15 -8.19 -0.90 7.28
N GLU A 16 -7.82 -1.34 8.49
CA GLU A 16 -7.02 -0.55 9.43
C GLU A 16 -5.66 -0.16 8.83
N LEU A 17 -4.94 -1.13 8.27
CA LEU A 17 -3.62 -0.86 7.69
C LEU A 17 -3.69 0.02 6.43
N ALA A 18 -4.78 -0.07 5.65
CA ALA A 18 -5.00 0.84 4.52
C ALA A 18 -5.22 2.29 4.97
N GLU A 19 -5.90 2.52 6.10
CA GLU A 19 -6.05 3.86 6.68
C GLU A 19 -4.70 4.39 7.18
N ASP A 20 -3.91 3.57 7.87
CA ASP A 20 -2.57 3.94 8.31
C ASP A 20 -1.65 4.32 7.14
N LEU A 21 -1.70 3.54 6.05
CA LEU A 21 -0.94 3.85 4.84
C LEU A 21 -1.40 5.18 4.22
N LYS A 22 -2.71 5.46 4.19
CA LYS A 22 -3.22 6.77 3.71
C LYS A 22 -2.68 7.93 4.54
N VAL A 23 -2.57 7.76 5.87
CA VAL A 23 -1.96 8.78 6.75
C VAL A 23 -0.49 9.00 6.38
N GLN A 24 0.28 7.94 6.14
CA GLN A 24 1.69 8.06 5.72
C GLN A 24 1.85 8.83 4.40
N ILE A 25 1.01 8.51 3.40
CA ILE A 25 1.00 9.22 2.11
C ILE A 25 0.66 10.71 2.31
N ALA A 26 -0.35 11.00 3.13
CA ALA A 26 -0.78 12.37 3.41
C ALA A 26 0.29 13.19 4.15
N VAL A 27 0.99 12.59 5.13
CA VAL A 27 2.08 13.25 5.88
C VAL A 27 3.23 13.64 4.95
N ASN A 28 3.56 12.77 3.99
CA ASN A 28 4.59 13.03 2.98
C ASN A 28 4.12 13.94 1.84
N ARG A 29 2.85 14.38 1.85
CA ARG A 29 2.23 15.24 0.83
C ARG A 29 2.29 14.65 -0.58
N PHE A 30 2.28 13.33 -0.67
CA PHE A 30 2.22 12.64 -1.94
C PHE A 30 0.81 12.76 -2.52
N CYS A 31 0.75 13.10 -3.81
CA CYS A 31 -0.49 13.25 -4.56
C CYS A 31 -0.70 12.08 -5.52
N ASP A 32 -1.93 11.92 -6.01
CA ASP A 32 -2.29 10.94 -7.04
C ASP A 32 -2.07 9.47 -6.67
N VAL A 33 -2.01 9.17 -5.37
CA VAL A 33 -1.98 7.82 -4.81
C VAL A 33 -3.40 7.36 -4.50
N LYS A 34 -3.78 6.17 -4.95
CA LYS A 34 -5.04 5.52 -4.56
C LYS A 34 -4.75 4.28 -3.75
N ILE A 35 -5.35 4.19 -2.56
CA ILE A 35 -5.23 3.04 -1.65
C ILE A 35 -6.62 2.47 -1.41
N SER A 36 -6.76 1.17 -1.64
CA SER A 36 -7.96 0.38 -1.37
C SER A 36 -7.57 -0.93 -0.68
N HIS A 37 -8.51 -1.55 0.03
CA HIS A 37 -8.33 -2.84 0.66
C HIS A 37 -9.39 -3.84 0.18
N ASP A 38 -9.08 -5.13 0.29
CA ASP A 38 -9.99 -6.23 0.08
C ASP A 38 -10.03 -7.10 1.35
N GLU A 39 -11.12 -7.03 2.10
CA GLU A 39 -11.29 -7.76 3.37
C GLU A 39 -11.40 -9.28 3.16
N HIS A 40 -11.91 -9.72 2.00
CA HIS A 40 -12.07 -11.15 1.72
C HIS A 40 -10.73 -11.83 1.44
N ARG A 41 -9.78 -11.10 0.88
CA ARG A 41 -8.44 -11.57 0.53
C ARG A 41 -7.36 -11.14 1.52
N ASN A 42 -7.71 -10.28 2.47
CA ASN A 42 -6.78 -9.59 3.36
C ASN A 42 -5.62 -8.92 2.59
N GLU A 43 -5.99 -8.11 1.60
CA GLU A 43 -5.06 -7.46 0.67
C GLU A 43 -5.19 -5.94 0.70
N ILE A 44 -4.08 -5.24 0.45
CA ILE A 44 -4.07 -3.81 0.14
C ILE A 44 -3.62 -3.64 -1.31
N VAL A 45 -4.35 -2.80 -2.04
CA VAL A 45 -4.04 -2.40 -3.42
C VAL A 45 -3.70 -0.91 -3.43
N VAL A 46 -2.51 -0.60 -3.95
CA VAL A 46 -1.97 0.75 -4.05
C VAL A 46 -1.70 1.07 -5.51
N HIS A 47 -2.27 2.16 -6.00
CA HIS A 47 -1.98 2.70 -7.33
C HIS A 47 -1.09 3.93 -7.19
N LEU A 48 0.08 3.88 -7.82
CA LEU A 48 1.11 4.92 -7.79
C LEU A 48 1.31 5.54 -9.17
N PRO A 49 1.68 6.84 -9.26
CA PRO A 49 2.16 7.42 -10.51
C PRO A 49 3.50 6.77 -10.93
N GLU A 50 3.68 6.47 -12.21
CA GLU A 50 4.84 5.71 -12.72
C GLU A 50 6.20 6.42 -12.58
N ALA A 51 6.20 7.74 -12.35
CA ALA A 51 7.41 8.55 -12.35
C ALA A 51 7.93 8.88 -10.93
N ASP A 52 7.31 8.35 -9.88
CA ASP A 52 7.61 8.75 -8.51
C ASP A 52 8.20 7.61 -7.67
N GLY A 53 9.50 7.36 -7.89
CA GLY A 53 10.26 6.34 -7.14
C GLY A 53 10.31 6.61 -5.64
N THR A 54 10.16 7.86 -5.20
CA THR A 54 10.14 8.20 -3.77
C THR A 54 8.87 7.69 -3.10
N ILE A 55 7.72 7.76 -3.77
CA ILE A 55 6.48 7.17 -3.25
C ILE A 55 6.59 5.65 -3.21
N GLU A 56 7.14 5.03 -4.26
CA GLU A 56 7.35 3.58 -4.31
C GLU A 56 8.21 3.10 -3.12
N ASP A 57 9.34 3.77 -2.86
CA ASP A 57 10.24 3.44 -1.73
C ASP A 57 9.51 3.57 -0.37
N VAL A 58 8.74 4.64 -0.16
CA VAL A 58 8.02 4.84 1.11
C VAL A 58 6.96 3.75 1.33
N VAL A 59 6.19 3.42 0.29
CA VAL A 59 5.17 2.36 0.37
C VAL A 59 5.85 1.00 0.59
N GLU A 60 6.95 0.71 -0.10
CA GLU A 60 7.69 -0.54 0.05
C GLU A 60 8.23 -0.70 1.47
N ILE A 61 8.88 0.34 2.01
CA ILE A 61 9.42 0.35 3.38
C ILE A 61 8.31 0.17 4.40
N PHE A 62 7.19 0.89 4.24
CA PHE A 62 6.06 0.76 5.15
C PHE A 62 5.50 -0.67 5.13
N MET A 63 5.29 -1.24 3.95
CA MET A 63 4.66 -2.56 3.80
C MET A 63 5.58 -3.74 4.13
N ALA A 64 6.90 -3.53 4.24
CA ALA A 64 7.90 -4.57 4.43
C ALA A 64 7.61 -5.49 5.63
N ASP A 65 7.13 -4.92 6.74
CA ASP A 65 6.82 -5.67 7.96
C ASP A 65 5.38 -6.19 8.03
N TYR A 66 4.51 -5.80 7.10
CA TYR A 66 3.09 -6.16 7.14
C TYR A 66 2.69 -7.19 6.08
N LYS A 67 3.44 -7.28 4.98
CA LYS A 67 3.15 -8.19 3.86
C LYS A 67 3.69 -9.61 4.07
N THR A 68 2.98 -10.59 3.54
CA THR A 68 3.41 -11.98 3.35
C THR A 68 3.79 -12.27 1.89
N GLY A 69 3.33 -11.42 0.97
CA GLY A 69 3.70 -11.46 -0.43
C GLY A 69 3.28 -10.17 -1.15
N GLU A 70 3.82 -9.96 -2.34
CA GLU A 70 3.47 -8.83 -3.20
C GLU A 70 3.35 -9.22 -4.67
N LEU A 71 2.51 -8.48 -5.40
CA LEU A 71 2.38 -8.53 -6.84
C LEU A 71 2.47 -7.10 -7.39
N ILE A 72 3.28 -6.90 -8.43
CA ILE A 72 3.48 -5.61 -9.09
C ILE A 72 3.01 -5.75 -10.53
N GLU A 73 2.07 -4.89 -10.93
CA GLU A 73 1.42 -4.86 -12.25
C GLU A 73 1.53 -3.48 -12.92
#